data_AF-A0A956HDW3-F1
#
_entry.id   AF-A0A956HDW3-F1
#
_cell.length_a   1.000
_cell.length_b   1.000
_cell.length_c   1.000
_cell.angle_alpha   90.00
_cell.angle_beta   90.00
_cell.angle_gamma   90.00
#
_symmetry.space_group_name_H-M   'P 1'
#
loop_
_entity.id
_entity.type
_entity.pdbx_description
1 polymer ?
#
loop_
_entity_poly.entity_id
_entity_poly.type
_entity_poly.pdbx_seq_one_letter_code
_entity_poly.pdbx_strand_id
1 'polypeptide(L)'
;MSDWVVYVLVSSATGRTYVGITRDLPRRLSQHNGEIAGGAKATRAGRPWRVGAQRDGFASRAEAQAFEAEVKRHRGGARVDWIRTG
;
A
#
# COMPACT_ATOMS: atom_id res chain seq x y z
N MET A 1 -18.06 -0.52 10.27
CA MET A 1 -17.12 -1.66 10.12
C MET A 1 -15.80 -1.07 9.63
N SER A 2 -14.65 -1.50 10.14
CA SER A 2 -13.36 -1.02 9.60
C SER A 2 -13.04 -1.84 8.37
N ASP A 3 -13.34 -1.28 7.21
CA ASP A 3 -13.12 -1.95 5.93
C ASP A 3 -11.62 -2.12 5.68
N TRP A 4 -11.26 -3.21 5.03
CA TRP A 4 -9.89 -3.41 4.59
C TRP A 4 -9.60 -2.50 3.40
N VAL A 5 -8.38 -2.00 3.36
CA VAL A 5 -7.88 -1.12 2.30
C VAL A 5 -6.66 -1.75 1.69
N VAL A 6 -6.65 -1.87 0.36
CA VAL A 6 -5.46 -2.21 -0.42
C VAL A 6 -4.83 -0.91 -0.91
N TYR A 7 -3.52 -0.76 -0.75
CA TYR A 7 -2.83 0.49 -1.07
C TYR A 7 -1.54 0.24 -1.83
N VAL A 8 -1.15 1.24 -2.63
CA VAL A 8 0.17 1.36 -3.26
C VAL A 8 0.85 2.60 -2.71
N LEU A 9 2.01 2.42 -2.08
CA LEU A 9 2.91 3.49 -1.73
C LEU A 9 3.92 3.73 -2.84
N VAL A 10 4.32 4.98 -2.99
CA VAL A 10 5.40 5.41 -3.89
C VAL A 10 6.48 6.08 -3.07
N SER A 11 7.72 5.63 -3.24
CA SER A 11 8.90 6.28 -2.69
C SER A 11 9.17 7.56 -3.45
N SER A 12 9.11 8.71 -2.77
CA SER A 12 9.45 9.99 -3.38
C SER A 12 10.95 10.10 -3.70
N ALA A 13 11.80 9.34 -3.01
CA ALA A 13 13.24 9.35 -3.21
C ALA A 13 13.71 8.43 -4.36
N THR A 14 13.04 7.30 -4.59
CA THR A 14 13.54 6.25 -5.49
C THR A 14 12.55 5.83 -6.59
N GLY A 15 11.32 6.34 -6.55
CA GLY A 15 10.24 5.90 -7.45
C GLY A 15 9.76 4.46 -7.21
N ARG A 16 10.37 3.72 -6.28
CA ARG A 16 9.95 2.36 -5.91
C ARG A 16 8.52 2.34 -5.40
N THR A 17 7.83 1.23 -5.66
CA THR A 17 6.47 1.02 -5.17
C THR A 17 6.39 -0.11 -4.15
N TYR A 18 5.48 0.03 -3.20
CA TYR A 18 5.14 -0.98 -2.21
C TYR A 18 3.63 -1.20 -2.21
N VAL A 19 3.20 -2.46 -2.18
CA VAL A 19 1.78 -2.83 -2.12
C VAL A 19 1.52 -3.48 -0.78
N GLY A 20 0.42 -3.11 -0.13
CA GLY A 20 0.02 -3.72 1.13
C GLY A 20 -1.47 -3.58 1.39
N ILE A 21 -1.92 -4.20 2.48
CA ILE A 21 -3.28 -4.07 3.00
C ILE A 21 -3.27 -3.59 4.45
N THR A 22 -4.30 -2.85 4.85
CA THR A 22 -4.46 -2.36 6.23
C THR A 22 -5.92 -2.04 6.52
N ARG A 23 -6.26 -1.87 7.80
CA ARG A 23 -7.54 -1.27 8.24
C ARG A 23 -7.40 0.21 8.62
N ASP A 24 -6.17 0.69 8.63
CA ASP A 24 -5.79 2.04 9.06
C ASP A 24 -4.58 2.47 8.24
N LEU A 25 -4.85 3.19 7.15
CA LEU A 25 -3.83 3.63 6.21
C LEU A 25 -2.95 4.77 6.73
N PRO A 26 -3.48 5.82 7.39
CA PRO A 26 -2.65 6.87 7.97
C PRO A 26 -1.61 6.31 8.95
N ARG A 27 -2.03 5.46 9.91
CA ARG A 27 -1.09 4.83 10.83
C ARG A 27 -0.07 3.98 10.11
N ARG A 28 -0.50 3.21 9.09
CA ARG A 28 0.39 2.33 8.33
C ARG A 28 1.44 3.12 7.53
N LEU A 29 1.07 4.28 6.99
CA LEU A 29 2.00 5.19 6.32
C LEU A 29 3.06 5.70 7.29
N SER A 30 2.67 6.18 8.48
CA SER A 30 3.61 6.62 9.53
C SER A 30 4.55 5.49 9.97
N GLN A 31 4.08 4.25 10.05
CA GLN A 31 4.95 3.08 10.29
C GLN A 31 5.99 2.89 9.18
N HIS A 32 5.57 2.97 7.91
CA HIS A 32 6.48 2.82 6.77
C HIS A 32 7.51 3.95 6.71
N ASN A 33 7.13 5.18 7.05
CA ASN A 33 8.01 6.35 7.17
C ASN A 33 8.86 6.35 8.44
N GLY A 34 8.56 5.48 9.42
CA GLY A 34 9.33 5.36 10.65
C GLY A 34 9.05 6.43 11.69
N GLU A 35 7.96 7.16 11.52
CA GLU A 35 7.43 8.09 12.52
C GLU A 35 6.94 7.31 13.76
N ILE A 36 6.45 6.08 13.56
CA ILE A 36 6.04 5.15 14.62
C ILE A 36 6.56 3.73 14.35
N ALA A 37 6.61 2.90 15.39
CA ALA A 37 7.09 1.52 15.31
C ALA A 37 6.14 0.58 14.52
N GLY A 38 6.69 -0.51 13.97
CA GLY A 38 5.93 -1.57 13.29
C GLY A 38 5.91 -1.50 11.75
N GLY A 39 6.76 -0.66 11.15
CA GLY A 39 6.97 -0.63 9.70
C GLY A 39 7.76 -1.82 9.16
N ALA A 40 7.46 -2.23 7.93
CA ALA A 40 8.18 -3.32 7.28
C ALA A 40 9.67 -2.96 7.05
N LYS A 41 10.59 -3.90 7.34
CA LYS A 41 12.04 -3.67 7.17
C LYS A 41 12.40 -3.21 5.75
N ALA A 42 11.76 -3.80 4.74
CA ALA A 42 11.97 -3.48 3.33
C ALA A 42 11.63 -2.03 2.96
N THR A 43 10.76 -1.35 3.72
CA THR A 43 10.37 0.03 3.41
C THR A 43 11.31 1.08 4.01
N ARG A 44 12.31 0.69 4.82
CA ARG A 44 13.27 1.65 5.40
C ARG A 44 14.07 2.39 4.32
N ALA A 45 14.56 1.67 3.31
CA ALA A 45 15.41 2.22 2.26
C ALA A 45 14.67 3.03 1.18
N GLY A 46 13.33 3.07 1.21
CA GLY A 46 12.51 3.80 0.24
C GLY A 46 11.81 5.02 0.81
N ARG A 47 12.12 5.43 2.05
CA ARG A 47 11.54 6.63 2.65
C ARG A 47 12.00 7.91 1.91
N PRO A 48 11.20 8.98 1.90
CA PRO A 48 9.82 9.04 2.37
C PRO A 48 8.85 8.38 1.37
N TRP A 49 7.82 7.73 1.91
CA TRP A 49 6.72 7.15 1.16
C TRP A 49 5.51 8.08 1.18
N ARG A 50 4.77 8.06 0.09
CA ARG A 50 3.44 8.67 -0.05
C ARG A 50 2.44 7.66 -0.59
N VAL A 51 1.16 7.88 -0.32
CA VAL A 51 0.09 7.09 -0.94
C VAL A 51 -0.02 7.47 -2.41
N GLY A 52 0.15 6.50 -3.31
CA GLY A 52 -0.05 6.69 -4.75
C GLY A 52 -1.49 6.40 -5.17
N ALA A 53 -2.03 5.29 -4.69
CA ALA A 53 -3.43 4.90 -4.88
C ALA A 53 -3.88 3.97 -3.75
N GLN A 54 -5.19 3.89 -3.53
CA GLN A 54 -5.82 2.96 -2.60
C GLN A 54 -7.19 2.53 -3.14
N ARG A 55 -7.67 1.39 -2.65
CA ARG A 55 -9.05 0.94 -2.79
C ARG A 55 -9.54 0.41 -1.45
N ASP A 56 -10.70 0.87 -1.04
CA ASP A 56 -11.39 0.51 0.19
C ASP A 56 -12.64 -0.34 -0.13
N GLY A 57 -13.44 -0.66 0.90
CA GLY A 57 -14.69 -1.41 0.78
C GLY A 57 -14.54 -2.93 0.84
N PHE A 58 -13.35 -3.47 1.11
CA PHE A 58 -13.14 -4.91 1.25
C PHE A 58 -13.66 -5.40 2.61
N ALA A 59 -14.64 -6.30 2.60
CA ALA A 59 -15.31 -6.77 3.80
C ALA A 59 -14.41 -7.71 4.63
N SER A 60 -13.46 -8.38 3.99
CA SER A 60 -12.59 -9.35 4.63
C SER A 60 -11.12 -9.19 4.27
N ARG A 61 -10.25 -9.73 5.13
CA ARG A 61 -8.81 -9.78 4.86
C ARG A 61 -8.52 -10.60 3.60
N ALA A 62 -9.23 -11.72 3.42
CA ALA A 62 -9.03 -12.63 2.30
C ALA A 62 -9.33 -11.93 0.96
N GLU A 63 -10.43 -11.18 0.90
CA GLU A 63 -10.82 -10.39 -0.26
C GLU A 63 -9.76 -9.33 -0.60
N ALA A 64 -9.31 -8.57 0.39
CA ALA A 64 -8.25 -7.59 0.23
C ALA A 64 -6.92 -8.24 -0.22
N GLN A 65 -6.59 -9.43 0.30
CA GLN A 65 -5.38 -10.17 -0.10
C GLN A 65 -5.47 -10.70 -1.54
N ALA A 66 -6.64 -11.15 -1.99
CA ALA A 66 -6.84 -11.55 -3.38
C ALA A 66 -6.61 -10.36 -4.33
N PHE A 67 -7.21 -9.20 -4.02
CA PHE A 67 -6.97 -7.98 -4.80
C PHE A 67 -5.50 -7.52 -4.73
N GLU A 68 -4.87 -7.56 -3.55
CA GLU A 68 -3.43 -7.27 -3.39
C GLU A 68 -2.55 -8.17 -4.27
N ALA A 69 -2.88 -9.46 -4.37
CA ALA A 69 -2.15 -10.41 -5.21
C ALA A 69 -2.25 -10.04 -6.70
N GLU A 70 -3.42 -9.63 -7.17
CA GLU A 70 -3.61 -9.13 -8.54
C GLU A 70 -2.77 -7.86 -8.79
N VAL A 71 -2.82 -6.87 -7.89
CA VAL A 71 -2.00 -5.64 -8.01
C VAL A 71 -0.50 -5.98 -8.06
N LYS A 72 -0.04 -6.98 -7.30
CA LYS A 72 1.37 -7.41 -7.27
C LYS A 72 1.86 -8.00 -8.59
N ARG A 73 0.97 -8.46 -9.49
CA ARG A 73 1.32 -8.92 -10.85
C ARG A 73 1.84 -7.78 -11.73
N HIS A 74 1.44 -6.55 -11.42
CA HIS A 74 1.94 -5.34 -12.08
C HIS A 74 3.22 -4.83 -11.42
N ARG A 75 3.95 -3.92 -12.09
CA ARG A 75 5.24 -3.36 -11.62
C ARG A 75 5.27 -1.84 -11.74
N GLY A 76 6.10 -1.20 -10.92
CA GLY A 76 6.34 0.25 -10.99
C GLY A 76 5.05 1.06 -10.88
N GLY A 77 4.93 2.10 -11.73
CA GLY A 77 3.78 3.00 -11.80
C GLY A 77 2.47 2.32 -12.21
N ALA A 78 2.52 1.24 -13.00
CA ALA A 78 1.31 0.54 -13.48
C ALA A 78 0.45 -0.02 -12.32
N ARG A 79 1.03 -0.23 -11.13
CA ARG A 79 0.28 -0.60 -9.92
C ARG A 79 -0.67 0.50 -9.45
N VAL A 80 -0.27 1.76 -9.62
CA VAL A 80 -1.07 2.94 -9.23
C VAL A 80 -2.28 3.05 -10.15
N ASP A 81 -2.06 2.87 -11.46
CA ASP A 81 -3.13 2.95 -12.45
C ASP A 81 -4.12 1.80 -12.28
N TRP A 82 -3.63 0.58 -12.08
CA TRP A 82 -4.48 -0.61 -11.89
C TRP A 82 -5.46 -0.48 -10.73
N ILE A 83 -5.02 0.08 -9.59
CA ILE A 83 -5.92 0.30 -8.45
C ILE A 83 -7.07 1.26 -8.79
N ARG A 84 -6.85 2.23 -9.69
CA ARG A 84 -7.84 3.26 -10.03
C ARG A 84 -8.84 2.81 -11.09
N THR A 85 -8.47 1.84 -11.93
CA THR A 85 -9.26 1.45 -13.11
C THR A 85 -9.83 0.04 -13.05
N GLY A 86 -9.21 -0.86 -12.28
CA GLY A 86 -9.64 -2.25 -12.15
C GLY A 86 -10.73 -2.45 -11.11
#